data_AF-A0A9C9EQU7-F1
#
_entry.id   AF-A0A9C9EQU7-F1
#
_cell.length_a   1.000
_cell.length_b   1.000
_cell.length_c   1.000
_cell.angle_alpha   90.00
_cell.angle_beta   90.00
_cell.angle_gamma   90.00
#
_symmetry.space_group_name_H-M   'P 1'
#
loop_
_entity.id
_entity.type
_entity.pdbx_description
1 polymer ?
#
loop_
_entity_poly.entity_id
_entity_poly.type
_entity_poly.pdbx_seq_one_letter_code
_entity_poly.pdbx_strand_id
1 'polypeptide(L)'
;MKRNRERKIEKGLTEGRISASIWKLALPMMIGGALQNLFTLVDLYFVGMLGHIEVAALSIAGIIMSVLLMFIIGITTGTIALIAHYTGNRKHEKTDEVFGQTILLGIIGSVIMLLITFFGVEPLLKLFGA
;
A
#
# COMPACT_ATOMS: atom_id res chain seq x y z
N MET A 1 -24.39 -27.60 7.07
CA MET A 1 -24.88 -26.30 6.56
C MET A 1 -23.80 -25.65 5.70
N LYS A 2 -23.80 -25.88 4.37
CA LYS A 2 -22.90 -25.22 3.41
C LYS A 2 -23.55 -23.92 2.95
N ARG A 3 -23.14 -22.79 3.53
CA ARG A 3 -23.65 -21.47 3.16
C ARG A 3 -23.03 -21.05 1.82
N ASN A 4 -23.71 -21.38 0.71
CA ASN A 4 -23.41 -20.83 -0.62
C ASN A 4 -23.57 -19.31 -0.56
N ARG A 5 -22.47 -18.59 -0.28
CA ARG A 5 -22.35 -17.18 -0.65
C ARG A 5 -22.12 -17.16 -2.15
N GLU A 6 -23.19 -17.10 -2.92
CA GLU A 6 -23.12 -16.67 -4.32
C GLU A 6 -22.59 -15.24 -4.31
N ARG A 7 -21.26 -15.09 -4.39
CA ARG A 7 -20.65 -13.78 -4.60
C ARG A 7 -21.01 -13.38 -6.03
N LYS A 8 -21.95 -12.44 -6.16
CA LYS A 8 -22.21 -11.68 -7.39
C LYS A 8 -20.88 -11.07 -7.84
N ILE A 9 -20.11 -11.79 -8.66
CA ILE A 9 -19.13 -11.13 -9.51
C ILE A 9 -19.96 -10.43 -10.57
N GLU A 10 -20.34 -9.18 -10.28
CA GLU A 10 -20.98 -8.30 -11.24
C GLU A 10 -20.17 -8.34 -12.53
N LYS A 11 -20.81 -8.74 -13.64
CA LYS A 11 -20.36 -8.69 -15.04
C LYS A 11 -18.85 -8.64 -15.25
N GLY A 12 -18.27 -9.71 -15.79
CA GLY A 12 -16.83 -9.80 -16.04
C GLY A 12 -16.29 -8.51 -16.64
N LEU A 13 -15.17 -8.00 -16.10
CA LEU A 13 -14.50 -6.79 -16.61
C LEU A 13 -14.10 -6.90 -18.09
N THR A 14 -14.08 -8.13 -18.61
CA THR A 14 -13.83 -8.54 -19.99
C THR A 14 -15.08 -8.71 -20.84
N GLU A 15 -16.29 -8.64 -20.27
CA GLU A 15 -17.56 -8.80 -20.97
C GLU A 15 -18.13 -7.40 -21.29
N GLY A 16 -17.68 -6.83 -22.41
CA GLY A 16 -18.15 -5.52 -22.90
C GLY A 16 -17.07 -4.70 -23.62
N ARG A 17 -17.27 -3.37 -23.71
CA ARG A 17 -16.25 -2.44 -24.25
C ARG A 17 -15.09 -2.33 -23.26
N ILE A 18 -14.00 -3.04 -23.55
CA ILE A 18 -12.76 -3.06 -22.73
C ILE A 18 -12.31 -1.65 -22.34
N SER A 19 -12.40 -0.69 -23.26
CA SER A 19 -12.04 0.71 -23.00
C SER A 19 -12.87 1.35 -21.88
N ALA A 20 -14.17 1.06 -21.78
CA ALA A 20 -15.02 1.59 -20.72
C ALA A 20 -14.69 0.95 -19.36
N SER A 21 -14.39 -0.35 -19.32
CA SER A 21 -13.95 -1.04 -18.11
C SER A 21 -12.61 -0.52 -17.59
N ILE A 22 -11.65 -0.27 -18.49
CA ILE A 22 -10.36 0.33 -18.13
C ILE A 22 -10.57 1.71 -17.51
N TRP A 23 -11.33 2.59 -18.16
CA TRP A 23 -11.60 3.93 -17.60
C TRP A 23 -12.34 3.88 -16.26
N LYS A 24 -13.28 2.95 -16.08
CA LYS A 24 -14.02 2.78 -14.81
C LYS A 24 -13.11 2.38 -13.64
N LEU A 25 -12.02 1.66 -13.90
CA LEU A 25 -11.04 1.28 -12.87
C LEU A 25 -9.89 2.29 -12.74
N ALA A 26 -9.36 2.77 -13.86
CA ALA A 26 -8.23 3.68 -13.89
C ALA A 26 -8.59 5.05 -13.30
N LEU A 27 -9.78 5.59 -13.59
CA LEU A 27 -10.18 6.92 -13.11
C LEU A 27 -10.16 7.03 -11.57
N PRO A 28 -10.80 6.14 -10.79
CA PRO A 28 -10.72 6.22 -9.33
C PRO A 28 -9.30 5.96 -8.80
N MET A 29 -8.52 5.08 -9.44
CA MET A 29 -7.13 4.84 -9.04
C MET A 29 -6.25 6.09 -9.26
N MET A 30 -6.42 6.78 -10.39
CA MET A 30 -5.72 8.02 -10.70
C MET A 30 -6.08 9.14 -9.73
N ILE A 31 -7.37 9.30 -9.42
CA ILE A 31 -7.85 10.27 -8.42
C ILE A 31 -7.24 9.93 -7.05
N GLY A 32 -7.24 8.66 -6.66
CA GLY A 32 -6.62 8.21 -5.40
C GLY A 32 -5.14 8.56 -5.33
N GLY A 33 -4.38 8.30 -6.39
CA GLY A 33 -2.96 8.66 -6.47
C GLY A 33 -2.71 10.18 -6.46
N ALA A 34 -3.55 10.95 -7.16
CA ALA A 34 -3.46 12.41 -7.14
C ALA A 34 -3.74 12.98 -5.74
N LEU A 35 -4.78 12.47 -5.07
CA LEU A 35 -5.10 12.85 -3.69
C LEU A 35 -3.96 12.45 -2.73
N GLN A 36 -3.40 11.25 -2.86
CA GLN A 36 -2.24 10.82 -2.08
C GLN A 36 -1.07 11.81 -2.20
N ASN A 37 -0.72 12.22 -3.43
CA ASN A 37 0.34 13.19 -3.66
C ASN A 37 0.00 14.58 -3.08
N LEU A 38 -1.25 15.03 -3.22
CA LEU A 38 -1.72 16.27 -2.60
C LEU A 38 -1.61 16.22 -1.09
N PHE A 39 -1.97 15.09 -0.45
CA PHE A 39 -1.78 14.90 0.99
C PHE A 39 -0.32 15.05 1.38
N THR A 40 0.61 14.42 0.67
CA THR A 40 2.05 14.56 0.95
C THR A 40 2.52 16.02 0.84
N LEU A 41 2.03 16.77 -0.15
CA LEU A 41 2.37 18.19 -0.32
C LEU A 41 1.78 19.06 0.80
N VAL A 42 0.54 18.81 1.19
CA VAL A 42 -0.13 19.52 2.28
C VAL A 42 0.59 19.24 3.60
N ASP A 43 0.98 18.00 3.86
CA ASP A 43 1.73 17.62 5.06
C ASP A 43 3.07 18.37 5.14
N LEU A 44 3.81 18.39 4.04
CA LEU A 44 5.04 19.17 3.92
C LEU A 44 4.81 20.68 4.10
N TYR A 45 3.70 21.21 3.58
CA TYR A 45 3.34 22.62 3.73
C TYR A 45 3.09 22.98 5.20
N PHE A 46 2.30 22.19 5.92
CA PHE A 46 2.03 22.41 7.35
C PHE A 46 3.29 22.30 8.20
N VAL A 47 4.16 21.33 7.93
CA VAL A 47 5.45 21.23 8.63
C VAL A 47 6.36 22.40 8.26
N GLY A 48 6.32 22.86 7.01
CA GLY A 48 7.04 24.04 6.54
C GLY A 48 6.65 25.34 7.26
N MET A 49 5.42 25.43 7.77
CA MET A 49 4.99 26.58 8.56
C MET A 49 5.61 26.61 9.97
N LEU A 50 6.13 25.50 10.47
CA LEU A 50 6.72 25.41 11.82
C LEU A 50 8.15 25.97 11.86
N GLY A 51 8.88 25.90 10.74
CA GLY A 51 10.23 26.44 10.62
C GLY A 51 11.13 25.59 9.72
N HIS A 52 12.38 26.05 9.56
CA HIS A 52 13.37 25.43 8.68
C HIS A 52 14.00 24.17 9.29
N ILE A 53 14.07 24.08 10.61
CA ILE A 53 14.65 22.93 11.34
C ILE A 53 13.70 21.72 11.22
N GLU A 54 12.40 21.98 11.28
CA GLU A 54 11.32 21.02 11.22
C GLU A 54 11.23 20.38 9.82
N VAL A 55 11.41 21.17 8.77
CA VAL A 55 11.50 20.66 7.39
C VAL A 55 12.77 19.84 7.17
N ALA A 56 13.91 20.26 7.75
CA ALA A 56 15.15 19.50 7.68
C ALA A 56 15.02 18.15 8.40
N ALA A 57 14.41 18.14 9.59
CA ALA A 57 14.10 16.91 10.33
C ALA A 57 13.13 16.00 9.55
N LEU A 58 12.09 16.58 8.92
CA LEU A 58 11.16 15.84 8.08
C LEU A 58 11.85 15.21 6.86
N SER A 59 12.83 15.90 6.26
CA SER A 59 13.60 15.37 5.13
C SER A 59 14.42 14.14 5.53
N ILE A 60 15.08 14.18 6.69
CA ILE A 60 15.85 13.05 7.22
C ILE A 60 14.90 11.88 7.58
N ALA A 61 13.79 12.18 8.27
CA ALA A 61 12.76 11.18 8.57
C ALA A 61 12.12 10.59 7.30
N GLY A 62 11.98 11.40 6.26
CA GLY A 62 11.42 11.02 4.96
C GLY A 62 12.26 9.96 4.24
N ILE A 63 13.59 9.97 4.39
CA ILE A 63 14.47 8.93 3.86
C ILE A 63 14.18 7.59 4.54
N ILE A 64 14.09 7.59 5.87
CA ILE A 64 13.75 6.39 6.65
C ILE A 64 12.37 5.88 6.24
N MET A 65 11.37 6.76 6.18
CA MET A 65 10.00 6.42 5.75
C MET A 65 9.96 5.85 4.33
N SER A 66 10.77 6.38 3.41
CA SER A 66 10.83 5.89 2.03
C SER A 66 11.31 4.45 1.96
N VAL A 67 12.34 4.08 2.73
CA VAL A 67 12.83 2.70 2.81
C VAL A 67 11.73 1.77 3.32
N LEU A 68 11.06 2.14 4.41
CA LEU A 68 9.94 1.37 4.98
C LEU A 68 8.81 1.21 3.96
N LEU A 69 8.47 2.28 3.24
CA LEU A 69 7.46 2.27 2.18
C LEU A 69 7.82 1.33 1.03
N MET A 70 9.10 1.25 0.61
CA MET A 70 9.50 0.31 -0.45
C MET A 70 9.22 -1.14 -0.08
N PHE A 71 9.46 -1.53 1.18
CA PHE A 71 9.11 -2.87 1.66
C PHE A 71 7.60 -3.12 1.63
N ILE A 72 6.81 -2.15 2.10
CA ILE A 72 5.34 -2.24 2.10
C ILE A 72 4.80 -2.36 0.67
N ILE A 73 5.29 -1.53 -0.24
CA ILE A 73 4.91 -1.55 -1.66
C ILE A 73 5.29 -2.89 -2.29
N GLY A 74 6.47 -3.45 -1.95
CA GLY A 74 6.90 -4.75 -2.44
C GLY A 74 5.94 -5.89 -2.05
N ILE A 75 5.60 -5.98 -0.76
CA ILE A 75 4.65 -7.00 -0.26
C ILE A 75 3.26 -6.80 -0.87
N THR A 76 2.80 -5.56 -0.95
CA THR A 76 1.49 -5.21 -1.50
C THR A 76 1.40 -5.58 -2.98
N THR A 77 2.41 -5.22 -3.77
CA THR A 77 2.45 -5.50 -5.20
C THR A 77 2.53 -7.01 -5.47
N GLY A 78 3.35 -7.75 -4.71
CA GLY A 78 3.43 -9.21 -4.81
C GLY A 78 2.10 -9.89 -4.46
N THR A 79 1.41 -9.40 -3.43
CA THR A 79 0.07 -9.91 -3.07
C THR A 79 -0.94 -9.64 -4.19
N ILE A 80 -1.00 -8.42 -4.71
CA ILE A 80 -1.94 -8.05 -5.78
C ILE A 80 -1.73 -8.95 -7.00
N ALA A 81 -0.47 -9.22 -7.37
CA ALA A 81 -0.14 -10.12 -8.47
C ALA A 81 -0.65 -11.55 -8.22
N LEU A 82 -0.45 -12.07 -7.01
CA LEU A 82 -0.89 -13.43 -6.64
C LEU A 82 -2.43 -13.54 -6.61
N ILE A 83 -3.10 -12.55 -6.03
CA ILE A 83 -4.57 -12.44 -6.00
C ILE A 83 -5.13 -12.35 -7.43
N ALA A 84 -4.54 -11.51 -8.28
CA ALA A 84 -4.95 -11.36 -9.67
C ALA A 84 -4.80 -12.69 -10.44
N HIS A 85 -3.69 -13.40 -10.23
CA HIS A 85 -3.43 -14.70 -10.87
C HIS A 85 -4.45 -15.77 -10.44
N TYR A 86 -4.76 -15.90 -9.14
CA TYR A 86 -5.76 -16.89 -8.68
C TYR A 86 -7.19 -16.51 -9.07
N THR A 87 -7.50 -15.21 -9.07
CA THR A 87 -8.80 -14.69 -9.51
C THR A 87 -9.02 -14.96 -10.99
N GLY A 88 -8.00 -14.74 -11.84
CA GLY A 88 -8.05 -15.06 -13.28
C GLY A 88 -8.23 -16.56 -13.55
N ASN A 89 -7.65 -17.43 -12.73
CA ASN A 89 -7.80 -18.88 -12.82
C ASN A 89 -9.11 -19.43 -12.21
N ARG A 90 -10.06 -18.57 -11.80
CA ARG A 90 -11.31 -18.95 -11.12
C ARG A 90 -11.11 -19.79 -9.85
N LYS A 91 -9.93 -19.74 -9.23
CA LYS A 91 -9.58 -20.47 -8.00
C LYS A 91 -9.87 -19.61 -6.76
N HIS A 92 -11.15 -19.30 -6.55
CA HIS A 92 -11.59 -18.35 -5.51
C HIS A 92 -11.21 -18.76 -4.08
N GLU A 93 -11.18 -20.06 -3.78
CA GLU A 93 -10.75 -20.58 -2.48
C GLU A 93 -9.28 -20.22 -2.18
N LYS A 94 -8.41 -20.33 -3.18
CA LYS A 94 -7.01 -19.90 -3.05
C LYS A 94 -6.88 -18.38 -2.96
N THR A 95 -7.75 -17.63 -3.61
CA THR A 95 -7.78 -16.16 -3.45
C THR A 95 -8.09 -15.75 -2.01
N ASP A 96 -9.10 -16.37 -1.39
CA ASP A 96 -9.47 -16.10 0.00
C ASP A 96 -8.35 -16.53 0.98
N GLU A 97 -7.69 -17.67 0.72
CA GLU A 97 -6.57 -18.15 1.54
C GLU A 97 -5.35 -17.21 1.47
N VAL A 98 -4.95 -16.82 0.26
CA VAL A 98 -3.86 -15.85 0.04
C VAL A 98 -4.19 -14.51 0.70
N PHE A 99 -5.43 -14.04 0.58
CA PHE A 99 -5.85 -12.81 1.21
C PHE A 99 -5.70 -12.87 2.74
N GLY A 100 -6.13 -13.97 3.37
CA GLY A 100 -5.93 -14.20 4.80
C GLY A 100 -4.45 -14.26 5.20
N GLN A 101 -3.63 -14.96 4.41
CA GLN A 101 -2.19 -15.03 4.61
C GLN A 101 -1.54 -13.65 4.51
N THR A 102 -1.91 -12.82 3.53
CA THR A 102 -1.37 -11.45 3.40
C THR A 102 -1.75 -10.59 4.60
N ILE A 103 -2.97 -10.69 5.13
CA ILE A 103 -3.35 -9.93 6.33
C ILE A 103 -2.44 -10.33 7.51
N LEU A 104 -2.23 -11.63 7.72
CA LEU A 104 -1.33 -12.11 8.77
C LEU A 104 0.11 -11.62 8.55
N LEU A 105 0.61 -11.70 7.30
CA LEU A 105 1.92 -11.18 6.89
C LEU A 105 2.04 -9.67 7.11
N GLY A 106 0.97 -8.92 6.86
CA GLY A 106 0.90 -7.48 7.08
C GLY A 106 0.96 -7.12 8.56
N ILE A 107 0.26 -7.86 9.43
CA ILE A 107 0.31 -7.67 10.89
C ILE A 107 1.70 -8.03 11.43
N ILE A 108 2.25 -9.17 11.03
CA ILE A 108 3.59 -9.58 11.46
C ILE A 108 4.64 -8.59 10.93
N GLY A 109 4.52 -8.20 9.66
CA GLY A 109 5.41 -7.25 9.01
C GLY A 109 5.36 -5.87 9.66
N SER A 110 4.17 -5.38 10.04
CA SER A 110 4.05 -4.08 10.72
C SER A 110 4.65 -4.10 12.13
N VAL A 111 4.48 -5.19 12.88
CA VAL A 111 5.13 -5.37 14.19
C VAL A 111 6.65 -5.42 14.04
N ILE A 112 7.17 -6.17 13.07
CA ILE A 112 8.61 -6.25 12.80
C ILE A 112 9.15 -4.88 12.41
N MET A 113 8.49 -4.17 11.49
CA MET A 113 8.86 -2.82 11.09
C MET A 113 8.88 -1.86 12.28
N LEU A 114 7.85 -1.91 13.13
CA LEU A 114 7.76 -1.08 14.33
C LEU A 114 8.93 -1.36 15.29
N LEU A 115 9.28 -2.62 15.52
CA LEU A 115 10.42 -2.97 16.38
C LEU A 115 11.74 -2.50 15.77
N ILE A 116 11.95 -2.72 14.46
CA ILE A 116 13.16 -2.27 13.76
C ILE A 116 13.31 -0.76 13.85
N THR A 117 12.24 -0.01 13.58
CA THR A 117 12.29 1.45 13.68
C THR A 117 12.47 1.88 15.13
N PHE A 118 11.75 1.31 16.09
CA PHE A 118 11.83 1.72 17.51
C PHE A 118 13.23 1.53 18.11
N PHE A 119 13.88 0.38 17.86
CA PHE A 119 15.24 0.11 18.36
C PHE A 119 16.34 0.68 17.46
N GLY A 120 16.07 0.85 16.17
CA GLY A 120 17.04 1.28 15.16
C GLY A 120 17.03 2.77 14.85
N VAL A 121 16.10 3.56 15.41
CA VAL A 121 15.96 4.97 15.03
C VAL A 121 17.23 5.78 15.33
N GLU A 122 17.86 5.57 16.47
CA GLU A 122 19.10 6.27 16.86
C GLU A 122 20.27 5.98 15.91
N PRO A 123 20.62 4.71 15.60
CA PRO A 123 21.68 4.42 14.65
C PRO A 123 21.30 4.79 13.20
N LEU A 124 20.03 4.66 12.79
CA LEU A 124 19.60 5.12 11.45
C LEU A 124 19.74 6.63 11.32
N LEU A 125 19.28 7.40 12.30
CA LEU A 125 19.38 8.87 12.29
C LEU A 125 20.85 9.31 12.21
N LYS A 126 21.75 8.69 12.98
CA LYS A 126 23.19 8.97 12.91
C LYS A 126 23.82 8.60 11.57
N LEU A 127 23.38 7.50 10.94
CA LEU A 127 23.86 7.09 9.61
C LEU A 127 23.46 8.11 8.52
N PHE A 128 22.28 8.72 8.66
CA PHE A 128 21.76 9.73 7.74
C PHE A 128 22.14 11.17 8.11
N GLY A 129 23.01 11.36 9.12
CA GLY A 129 23.67 12.64 9.40
C GLY A 129 22.99 13.53 10.45
N ALA A 130 22.14 12.98 11.31
CA ALA A 130 21.61 13.67 12.50
C ALA A 130 22.52 13.48 13.74
#